data_AF-A0A1V9Z3T7-F1
#
_entry.id   AF-A0A1V9Z3T7-F1
#
_cell.length_a   1.000
_cell.length_b   1.000
_cell.length_c   1.000
_cell.angle_alpha   90.00
_cell.angle_beta   90.00
_cell.angle_gamma   90.00
#
_symmetry.space_group_name_H-M   'P 1'
#
loop_
_entity.id
_entity.type
_entity.pdbx_description
1 polymer ?
#
loop_
_entity_poly.entity_id
_entity_poly.type
_entity_poly.pdbx_seq_one_letter_code
_entity_poly.pdbx_strand_id
1 'polypeptide(L)'
;MLALAWVLTGLLRTTVLAVTRGASAEGSAFLAHTHDATAPTDLRLVRVPAMRHAPNTLRNVYAFAQGYPRLAATDRGIEYYPRTGQVTSEPLGAVPQVEHTYAYFDHAHGLMNEVQLAIAQSSCPARTVGRSGTNLFSIAELTKAALERCDSARCAISTMGYLAETHGFYG
;
A
#
# COMPACT_ATOMS: atom_id res chain seq x y z
N MET A 1 -27.48 15.17 37.86
CA MET A 1 -27.49 15.11 36.38
C MET A 1 -26.08 14.76 35.91
N LEU A 2 -25.77 13.47 35.72
CA LEU A 2 -24.52 13.07 35.05
C LEU A 2 -24.75 13.11 33.55
N ALA A 3 -24.08 14.04 32.87
CA ALA A 3 -24.01 14.05 31.41
C ALA A 3 -23.12 12.89 30.96
N LEU A 4 -23.72 11.91 30.29
CA LEU A 4 -23.00 10.85 29.61
C LEU A 4 -22.41 11.44 28.32
N ALA A 5 -21.13 11.83 28.37
CA ALA A 5 -20.40 12.18 27.16
C ALA A 5 -20.08 10.89 26.40
N TRP A 6 -20.90 10.56 25.40
CA TRP A 6 -20.54 9.59 24.38
C TRP A 6 -19.39 10.17 23.57
N VAL A 7 -18.16 9.78 23.90
CA VAL A 7 -17.06 9.91 22.95
C VAL A 7 -17.35 8.89 21.86
N LEU A 8 -17.92 9.34 20.75
CA LEU A 8 -17.90 8.62 19.48
C LEU A 8 -16.42 8.47 19.10
N THR A 9 -15.80 7.37 19.53
CA THR A 9 -14.58 6.89 18.90
C THR A 9 -14.98 6.45 17.50
N GLY A 10 -14.82 7.34 16.53
CA GLY A 10 -14.89 7.01 15.10
C GLY A 10 -13.80 5.99 14.80
N LEU A 11 -14.11 4.72 14.98
CA LEU A 11 -13.23 3.62 14.59
C LEU A 11 -13.16 3.62 13.07
N LEU A 12 -11.97 3.83 12.51
CA LEU A 12 -11.67 3.49 11.12
C LEU A 12 -11.93 1.97 10.97
N ARG A 13 -12.96 1.58 10.22
CA ARG A 13 -13.43 0.19 10.15
C ARG A 13 -13.41 -0.32 8.71
N THR A 14 -12.21 -0.57 8.19
CA THR A 14 -12.10 -1.33 6.94
C THR A 14 -12.79 -2.69 7.08
N THR A 15 -13.71 -2.99 6.18
CA THR A 15 -14.32 -4.30 6.03
C THR A 15 -13.63 -5.05 4.89
N VAL A 16 -13.12 -6.25 5.15
CA VAL A 16 -12.52 -7.11 4.12
C VAL A 16 -13.44 -8.29 3.84
N LEU A 17 -13.62 -8.60 2.55
CA LEU A 17 -14.32 -9.76 2.07
C LEU A 17 -13.38 -10.60 1.21
N ALA A 18 -13.30 -11.89 1.49
CA ALA A 18 -12.53 -12.86 0.73
C ALA A 18 -13.41 -14.05 0.37
N VAL A 19 -13.43 -14.41 -0.90
CA VAL A 19 -14.09 -15.62 -1.42
C VAL A 19 -13.03 -16.48 -2.08
N THR A 20 -12.90 -17.71 -1.59
CA THR A 20 -11.98 -18.67 -2.21
C THR A 20 -12.57 -19.22 -3.49
N ARG A 21 -11.72 -19.73 -4.39
CA ARG A 21 -12.14 -20.44 -5.61
C ARG A 21 -13.25 -21.48 -5.35
N GLY A 22 -13.14 -22.23 -4.26
CA GLY A 22 -14.11 -23.29 -3.95
C GLY A 22 -15.45 -22.77 -3.41
N ALA A 23 -15.51 -21.50 -3.01
CA ALA A 23 -16.68 -20.87 -2.42
C ALA A 23 -17.44 -19.96 -3.40
N SER A 24 -16.89 -19.67 -4.59
CA SER A 24 -17.56 -18.88 -5.62
C SER A 24 -18.29 -19.76 -6.62
N ALA A 25 -19.33 -19.21 -7.25
CA ALA A 25 -20.14 -19.91 -8.24
C ALA A 25 -19.34 -20.19 -9.54
N GLU A 26 -18.45 -19.27 -9.94
CA GLU A 26 -17.63 -19.37 -11.15
C GLU A 26 -16.21 -19.90 -10.93
N GLY A 27 -15.87 -20.39 -9.73
CA GLY A 27 -14.53 -20.95 -9.45
C GLY A 27 -13.40 -19.92 -9.36
N SER A 28 -13.73 -18.63 -9.34
CA SER A 28 -12.78 -17.52 -9.20
C SER A 28 -12.51 -17.15 -7.75
N ALA A 29 -11.34 -16.60 -7.44
CA ALA A 29 -11.07 -16.02 -6.13
C ALA A 29 -11.40 -14.52 -6.14
N PHE A 30 -12.04 -14.03 -5.07
CA PHE A 30 -12.41 -12.62 -4.93
C PHE A 30 -11.83 -12.04 -3.64
N LEU A 31 -11.29 -10.82 -3.75
CA LEU A 31 -10.87 -10.00 -2.63
C LEU A 31 -11.49 -8.62 -2.80
N ALA A 32 -12.07 -8.09 -1.72
CA ALA A 32 -12.60 -6.73 -1.67
C ALA A 32 -12.33 -6.13 -0.29
N HIS A 33 -12.17 -4.81 -0.23
CA HIS A 33 -12.14 -4.09 1.03
C HIS A 33 -12.79 -2.71 0.90
N THR A 34 -13.36 -2.20 2.00
CA THR A 34 -13.76 -0.79 2.10
C THR A 34 -12.56 0.04 2.53
N HIS A 35 -12.35 1.21 1.93
CA HIS A 35 -11.32 2.14 2.39
C HIS A 35 -11.98 3.29 3.16
N ASP A 36 -12.11 3.09 4.47
CA ASP A 36 -12.75 4.05 5.36
C ASP A 36 -11.72 5.11 5.78
N ALA A 37 -11.98 6.39 5.49
CA ALA A 37 -11.10 7.50 5.82
C ALA A 37 -11.81 8.58 6.63
N THR A 38 -11.08 9.19 7.57
CA THR A 38 -11.55 10.30 8.43
C THR A 38 -11.36 11.68 7.79
N ALA A 39 -10.65 11.74 6.66
CA ALA A 39 -10.39 12.95 5.89
C ALA A 39 -10.50 12.63 4.38
N PRO A 40 -10.68 13.65 3.51
CA PRO A 40 -10.67 13.43 2.07
C PRO A 40 -9.39 12.71 1.62
N THR A 41 -9.55 11.62 0.88
CA THR A 41 -8.44 10.84 0.31
C THR A 41 -8.33 11.09 -1.18
N ASP A 42 -7.12 10.93 -1.72
CA ASP A 42 -6.92 10.88 -3.16
C ASP A 42 -7.66 9.65 -3.72
N LEU A 43 -8.62 9.85 -4.63
CA LEU A 43 -9.43 8.78 -5.23
C LEU A 43 -8.90 8.28 -6.58
N ARG A 44 -7.75 8.80 -7.03
CA ARG A 44 -7.18 8.40 -8.32
C ARG A 44 -6.81 6.92 -8.33
N LEU A 45 -7.34 6.15 -9.27
CA LEU A 45 -6.80 4.85 -9.61
C LEU A 45 -5.62 5.06 -10.56
N VAL A 46 -4.40 4.87 -10.05
CA VAL A 46 -3.18 5.15 -10.81
C VAL A 46 -2.56 3.85 -11.30
N ARG A 47 -2.26 3.74 -12.59
CA ARG A 47 -1.43 2.63 -13.10
C ARG A 47 0.04 3.01 -12.98
N VAL A 48 0.77 2.35 -12.09
CA VAL A 48 2.23 2.40 -12.06
C VAL A 48 2.74 1.44 -13.14
N PRO A 49 3.59 1.90 -14.08
CA PRO A 49 4.05 1.06 -15.18
C PRO A 49 5.06 0.02 -14.70
N ALA A 50 5.17 -1.07 -15.45
CA ALA A 50 6.29 -2.00 -15.32
C ALA A 50 7.59 -1.27 -15.67
N MET A 51 8.64 -1.49 -14.89
CA MET A 51 9.92 -0.80 -15.08
C MET A 51 11.07 -1.80 -15.13
N ARG A 52 12.17 -1.36 -15.72
CA ARG A 52 13.47 -2.01 -15.63
C ARG A 52 14.43 -1.07 -14.92
N HIS A 53 15.24 -1.62 -14.03
CA HIS A 53 16.17 -0.88 -13.21
C HIS A 53 17.59 -1.41 -13.39
N ALA A 54 18.57 -0.50 -13.40
CA ALA A 54 19.97 -0.88 -13.45
C ALA A 54 20.39 -1.62 -12.16
N PRO A 55 21.44 -2.45 -12.20
CA PRO A 55 21.98 -3.10 -11.01
C PRO A 55 22.35 -2.09 -9.92
N ASN A 56 22.22 -2.49 -8.65
CA ASN A 56 22.56 -1.67 -7.47
C ASN A 56 21.79 -0.35 -7.35
N THR A 57 20.64 -0.23 -8.03
CA THR A 57 19.71 0.89 -7.81
C THR A 57 18.87 0.67 -6.56
N LEU A 58 18.27 1.75 -6.09
CA LEU A 58 17.46 1.78 -4.88
C LEU A 58 16.01 2.13 -5.21
N ARG A 59 15.08 1.55 -4.45
CA ARG A 59 13.66 1.88 -4.45
C ARG A 59 13.39 2.79 -3.25
N ASN A 60 12.95 4.02 -3.49
CA ASN A 60 12.50 4.90 -2.41
C ASN A 60 11.28 4.33 -1.70
N VAL A 61 11.18 4.58 -0.40
CA VAL A 61 10.01 4.24 0.41
C VAL A 61 9.44 5.53 0.96
N TYR A 62 8.16 5.77 0.73
CA TYR A 62 7.47 7.01 1.11
C TYR A 62 6.56 6.79 2.30
N ALA A 63 6.35 7.84 3.10
CA ALA A 63 5.37 7.77 4.16
C ALA A 63 3.96 7.62 3.59
N PHE A 64 3.11 6.87 4.29
CA PHE A 64 1.68 6.91 4.01
C PHE A 64 1.15 8.33 4.26
N ALA A 65 0.52 8.93 3.25
CA ALA A 65 -0.12 10.24 3.35
C ALA A 65 -1.63 10.11 3.08
N GLN A 66 -2.44 10.64 4.00
CA GLN A 66 -3.85 10.88 3.75
C GLN A 66 -4.01 12.24 3.07
N GLY A 67 -4.75 12.28 1.97
CA GLY A 67 -5.03 13.52 1.25
C GLY A 67 -4.58 13.49 -0.21
N TYR A 68 -4.78 14.62 -0.88
CA TYR A 68 -4.36 14.85 -2.26
C TYR A 68 -3.19 15.85 -2.32
N PRO A 69 -2.11 15.54 -3.06
CA PRO A 69 -1.83 14.24 -3.65
C PRO A 69 -1.41 13.22 -2.58
N ARG A 70 -1.75 11.93 -2.75
CA ARG A 70 -1.23 10.87 -1.84
C ARG A 70 0.29 10.67 -1.96
N LEU A 71 0.83 11.05 -3.12
CA LEU A 71 2.23 10.94 -3.48
C LEU A 71 2.51 11.92 -4.62
N ALA A 72 3.63 12.62 -4.56
CA ALA A 72 4.19 13.43 -5.64
C ALA A 72 5.66 13.01 -5.84
N ALA A 73 5.91 12.10 -6.77
CA ALA A 73 7.21 11.50 -7.00
C ALA A 73 7.42 11.11 -8.48
N THR A 74 8.67 11.09 -8.92
CA THR A 74 9.03 10.77 -10.31
C THR A 74 9.34 9.29 -10.55
N ASP A 75 9.38 8.48 -9.49
CA ASP A 75 9.77 7.06 -9.51
C ASP A 75 8.57 6.08 -9.39
N ARG A 76 7.33 6.59 -9.52
CA ARG A 76 6.09 5.80 -9.52
C ARG A 76 5.23 6.00 -10.78
N GLY A 77 5.83 6.52 -11.85
CA GLY A 77 5.15 6.78 -13.13
C GLY A 77 4.57 8.20 -13.23
N ILE A 78 4.23 8.59 -14.47
CA ILE A 78 3.89 9.98 -14.83
C ILE A 78 2.70 10.54 -14.06
N GLU A 79 1.74 9.71 -13.66
CA GLU A 79 0.56 10.13 -12.91
C GLU A 79 0.87 10.65 -11.49
N TYR A 80 2.05 10.31 -10.97
CA TYR A 80 2.55 10.79 -9.68
C TYR A 80 3.53 11.96 -9.82
N TYR A 81 3.83 12.42 -11.03
CA TYR A 81 4.77 13.54 -11.20
C TYR A 81 4.22 14.79 -10.51
N PRO A 82 5.05 15.53 -9.74
CA PRO A 82 4.61 16.76 -9.09
C PRO A 82 4.02 17.75 -10.10
N ARG A 83 2.81 18.24 -9.81
CA ARG A 83 2.15 19.31 -10.59
C ARG A 83 2.56 20.69 -10.06
N THR A 84 2.28 21.74 -10.83
CA THR A 84 2.55 23.12 -10.42
C THR A 84 1.96 23.42 -9.05
N GLY A 85 2.81 23.86 -8.11
CA GLY A 85 2.42 24.16 -6.73
C GLY A 85 2.40 22.96 -5.77
N GLN A 86 2.68 21.74 -6.24
CA GLN A 86 2.85 20.57 -5.37
C GLN A 86 4.29 20.45 -4.89
N VAL A 87 4.45 20.05 -3.63
CA VAL A 87 5.75 19.73 -3.04
C VAL A 87 6.06 18.26 -3.33
N THR A 88 7.27 17.97 -3.81
CA THR A 88 7.76 16.60 -3.99
C THR A 88 7.75 15.87 -2.65
N SER A 89 7.28 14.63 -2.65
CA SER A 89 7.30 13.79 -1.47
C SER A 89 8.74 13.38 -1.12
N GLU A 90 9.12 13.58 0.13
CA GLU A 90 10.43 13.15 0.64
C GLU A 90 10.37 11.65 1.02
N PRO A 91 11.32 10.83 0.55
CA PRO A 91 11.44 9.44 1.00
C PRO A 91 11.74 9.36 2.50
N LEU A 92 11.13 8.38 3.18
CA LEU A 92 11.56 7.95 4.52
C LEU A 92 12.91 7.22 4.50
N GLY A 93 13.23 6.62 3.36
CA GLY A 93 14.45 5.86 3.12
C GLY A 93 14.35 5.08 1.82
N ALA A 94 15.20 4.06 1.67
CA ALA A 94 15.30 3.28 0.45
C ALA A 94 15.70 1.82 0.73
N VAL A 95 15.31 0.92 -0.18
CA VAL A 95 15.68 -0.50 -0.17
C VAL A 95 16.30 -0.90 -1.52
N PRO A 96 17.11 -1.98 -1.60
CA PRO A 96 17.60 -2.47 -2.87
C PRO A 96 16.48 -2.71 -3.88
N GLN A 97 16.67 -2.25 -5.11
CA GLN A 97 15.71 -2.42 -6.19
C GLN A 97 15.93 -3.74 -6.95
N VAL A 98 14.86 -4.30 -7.50
CA VAL A 98 14.90 -5.47 -8.39
C VAL A 98 15.07 -5.05 -9.85
N GLU A 99 15.66 -5.90 -10.68
CA GLU A 99 15.92 -5.59 -12.10
C GLU A 99 14.63 -5.26 -12.87
N HIS A 100 13.54 -5.96 -12.58
CA HIS A 100 12.25 -5.77 -13.23
C HIS A 100 11.13 -5.69 -12.21
N THR A 101 10.22 -4.73 -12.41
CA THR A 101 8.99 -4.59 -11.64
C THR A 101 7.77 -4.75 -12.53
N TYR A 102 6.74 -5.41 -12.00
CA TYR A 102 5.44 -5.52 -12.66
C TYR A 102 4.68 -4.20 -12.62
N ALA A 103 3.89 -3.95 -13.66
CA ALA A 103 2.90 -2.88 -13.64
C ALA A 103 1.79 -3.23 -12.64
N TYR A 104 1.27 -2.23 -11.93
CA TYR A 104 0.16 -2.44 -11.01
C TYR A 104 -0.75 -1.22 -10.87
N PHE A 105 -1.98 -1.48 -10.44
CA PHE A 105 -2.94 -0.44 -10.08
C PHE A 105 -2.75 -0.06 -8.62
N ASP A 106 -2.55 1.22 -8.38
CA ASP A 106 -2.32 1.84 -7.09
C ASP A 106 -3.50 2.72 -6.68
N HIS A 107 -3.79 2.68 -5.38
CA HIS A 107 -4.70 3.60 -4.71
C HIS A 107 -4.05 3.99 -3.37
N ALA A 108 -4.79 4.07 -2.27
CA ALA A 108 -4.18 4.18 -0.95
C ALA A 108 -3.25 2.97 -0.64
N HIS A 109 -3.52 1.82 -1.26
CA HIS A 109 -2.78 0.57 -1.17
C HIS A 109 -2.69 -0.03 -2.57
N GLY A 110 -1.74 -0.93 -2.79
CA GLY A 110 -1.66 -1.68 -4.04
C GLY A 110 -2.91 -2.55 -4.23
N LEU A 111 -3.53 -2.47 -5.42
CA LEU A 111 -4.74 -3.25 -5.73
C LEU A 111 -4.42 -4.57 -6.43
N MET A 112 -3.85 -4.50 -7.63
CA MET A 112 -3.62 -5.66 -8.49
C MET A 112 -2.51 -5.36 -9.50
N ASN A 113 -1.65 -6.34 -9.77
CA ASN A 113 -0.62 -6.22 -10.80
C ASN A 113 -1.03 -6.88 -12.14
N GLU A 114 -0.19 -6.72 -13.16
CA GLU A 114 -0.45 -7.21 -14.51
C GLU A 114 -0.48 -8.74 -14.66
N VAL A 115 -0.01 -9.47 -13.65
CA VAL A 115 -0.09 -10.94 -13.58
C VAL A 115 -1.23 -11.42 -12.68
N GLN A 116 -2.23 -10.56 -12.46
CA GLN A 116 -3.47 -10.87 -11.75
C GLN A 116 -3.30 -11.21 -10.26
N LEU A 117 -2.17 -10.86 -9.65
CA LEU A 117 -2.02 -10.88 -8.20
C LEU A 117 -2.72 -9.66 -7.61
N ALA A 118 -3.71 -9.89 -6.74
CA ALA A 118 -4.46 -8.84 -6.05
C ALA A 118 -4.26 -8.86 -4.53
N ILE A 119 -4.36 -7.69 -3.90
CA ILE A 119 -4.23 -7.50 -2.45
C ILE A 119 -5.42 -6.70 -1.92
N ALA A 120 -5.96 -7.13 -0.77
CA ALA A 120 -6.91 -6.37 0.02
C ALA A 120 -6.37 -6.16 1.44
N GLN A 121 -6.55 -4.98 2.00
CA GLN A 121 -5.99 -4.59 3.29
C GLN A 121 -7.09 -4.44 4.34
N SER A 122 -6.77 -4.73 5.61
CA SER A 122 -7.64 -4.48 6.76
C SER A 122 -6.97 -3.56 7.79
N SER A 123 -7.77 -2.72 8.45
CA SER A 123 -7.32 -1.86 9.57
C SER A 123 -7.23 -2.62 10.90
N CYS A 124 -7.03 -3.93 10.86
CA CYS A 124 -6.90 -4.71 12.09
C CYS A 124 -5.67 -4.23 12.88
N PRO A 125 -5.80 -3.99 14.19
CA PRO A 125 -4.68 -3.53 14.99
C PRO A 125 -3.58 -4.60 14.99
N ALA A 126 -2.35 -4.19 14.73
CA ALA A 126 -1.19 -5.06 14.94
C ALA A 126 -0.88 -5.14 16.44
N ARG A 127 -0.50 -6.34 16.93
CA ARG A 127 -0.05 -6.53 18.32
C ARG A 127 1.28 -5.82 18.61
N THR A 128 2.05 -5.51 17.58
CA THR A 128 3.31 -4.79 17.63
C THR A 128 3.26 -3.68 16.58
N VAL A 129 3.41 -2.44 17.02
CA VAL A 129 3.54 -1.26 16.13
C VAL A 129 4.83 -0.54 16.50
N GLY A 130 5.66 -0.23 15.50
CA GLY A 130 6.72 0.75 15.70
C GLY A 130 6.29 2.15 15.25
N ARG A 131 7.25 3.06 15.12
CA ARG A 131 7.00 4.47 14.78
C ARG A 131 7.56 4.80 13.40
N SER A 132 6.77 5.54 12.61
CA SER A 132 7.25 6.12 11.34
C SER A 132 8.52 6.94 11.56
N GLY A 133 9.49 6.81 10.65
CA GLY A 133 10.80 7.47 10.74
C GLY A 133 11.86 6.69 11.51
N THR A 134 11.46 5.78 12.41
CA THR A 134 12.34 4.71 12.91
C THR A 134 12.19 3.45 12.07
N ASN A 135 10.95 3.15 11.68
CA ASN A 135 10.58 2.06 10.81
C ASN A 135 10.25 2.59 9.42
N LEU A 136 10.64 1.83 8.40
CA LEU A 136 10.58 2.29 7.02
C LEU A 136 9.22 2.04 6.37
N PHE A 137 8.54 0.95 6.71
CA PHE A 137 7.38 0.49 5.95
C PHE A 137 6.04 0.71 6.68
N SER A 138 5.10 1.30 5.93
CA SER A 138 3.66 1.19 6.17
C SER A 138 3.08 0.01 5.40
N ILE A 139 1.87 -0.44 5.76
CA ILE A 139 1.20 -1.50 5.01
C ILE A 139 0.94 -1.08 3.56
N ALA A 140 0.62 0.19 3.32
CA ALA A 140 0.43 0.76 2.00
C ALA A 140 1.68 0.55 1.12
N GLU A 141 2.88 0.91 1.61
CA GLU A 141 4.11 0.71 0.83
C GLU A 141 4.51 -0.76 0.69
N LEU A 142 4.23 -1.61 1.69
CA LEU A 142 4.49 -3.05 1.59
C LEU A 142 3.66 -3.69 0.46
N THR A 143 2.37 -3.36 0.38
CA THR A 143 1.50 -3.90 -0.69
C THR A 143 2.00 -3.50 -2.08
N LYS A 144 2.45 -2.25 -2.25
CA LYS A 144 3.02 -1.76 -3.52
C LYS A 144 4.32 -2.47 -3.87
N ALA A 145 5.26 -2.56 -2.92
CA ALA A 145 6.52 -3.28 -3.12
C ALA A 145 6.31 -4.77 -3.44
N ALA A 146 5.28 -5.40 -2.87
CA ALA A 146 4.92 -6.77 -3.19
C ALA A 146 4.38 -6.89 -4.62
N LEU A 147 3.45 -6.02 -5.03
CA LEU A 147 2.89 -6.04 -6.39
C LEU A 147 3.92 -5.75 -7.47
N GLU A 148 4.92 -4.91 -7.17
CA GLU A 148 6.07 -4.67 -8.04
C GLU A 148 6.93 -5.93 -8.24
N ARG A 149 7.08 -6.79 -7.22
CA ARG A 149 8.11 -7.85 -7.17
C ARG A 149 7.59 -9.27 -7.37
N CYS A 150 6.29 -9.49 -7.18
CA CYS A 150 5.73 -10.82 -7.04
C CYS A 150 4.64 -11.15 -8.05
N ASP A 151 4.53 -12.42 -8.39
CA ASP A 151 3.53 -13.00 -9.29
C ASP A 151 2.51 -13.89 -8.58
N SER A 152 2.64 -14.03 -7.26
CA SER A 152 1.83 -14.95 -6.46
C SER A 152 1.62 -14.45 -5.04
N ALA A 153 0.52 -14.88 -4.42
CA ALA A 153 0.17 -14.51 -3.05
C ALA A 153 1.25 -14.95 -2.04
N ARG A 154 1.87 -16.11 -2.25
CA ARG A 154 2.95 -16.61 -1.38
C ARG A 154 4.20 -15.75 -1.47
N CYS A 155 4.63 -15.37 -2.68
CA CYS A 155 5.72 -14.44 -2.88
C CYS A 155 5.43 -13.11 -2.18
N ALA A 156 4.21 -12.58 -2.35
CA ALA A 156 3.82 -11.30 -1.75
C ALA A 156 3.90 -11.35 -0.22
N ILE A 157 3.33 -12.38 0.41
CA ILE A 157 3.38 -12.56 1.87
C ILE A 157 4.82 -12.62 2.36
N SER A 158 5.67 -13.43 1.73
CA SER A 158 7.08 -13.57 2.12
C SER A 158 7.87 -12.28 1.92
N THR A 159 7.64 -11.56 0.81
CA THR A 159 8.33 -10.30 0.51
C THR A 159 7.93 -9.20 1.49
N MET A 160 6.62 -9.06 1.76
CA MET A 160 6.15 -8.06 2.74
C MET A 160 6.67 -8.36 4.14
N GLY A 161 6.65 -9.63 4.57
CA GLY A 161 7.19 -10.06 5.86
C GLY A 161 8.69 -9.77 5.98
N TYR A 162 9.48 -10.15 4.97
CA TYR A 162 10.92 -9.89 4.94
C TYR A 162 11.24 -8.39 5.04
N LEU A 163 10.56 -7.55 4.26
CA LEU A 163 10.77 -6.09 4.27
C LEU A 163 10.39 -5.48 5.62
N ALA A 164 9.26 -5.91 6.19
CA ALA A 164 8.78 -5.45 7.48
C ALA A 164 9.73 -5.82 8.63
N GLU A 165 10.24 -7.06 8.65
CA GLU A 165 11.18 -7.54 9.67
C GLU A 165 12.56 -6.87 9.54
N THR A 166 13.05 -6.70 8.30
CA THR A 166 14.40 -6.17 8.04
C THR A 166 14.50 -4.66 8.23
N HIS A 167 13.45 -3.92 7.82
CA HIS A 167 13.48 -2.45 7.79
C HIS A 167 12.46 -1.78 8.72
N GLY A 168 11.72 -2.58 9.48
CA GLY A 168 10.72 -2.12 10.43
C GLY A 168 9.37 -1.80 9.79
N PHE A 169 8.32 -1.98 10.59
CA PHE A 169 6.93 -1.75 10.22
C PHE A 169 6.22 -0.83 11.23
N TYR A 170 5.46 0.16 10.77
CA TYR A 170 4.81 1.13 11.66
C TYR A 170 3.29 1.28 11.50
N GLY A 171 2.66 0.51 10.61
CA GLY A 171 1.21 0.55 10.41
C GLY A 171 0.79 0.41 8.97
#